data_AF-A0A0U9HEQ3-F1
#
_entry.id   AF-A0A0U9HEQ3-F1
#
_cell.length_a   1.000
_cell.length_b   1.000
_cell.length_c   1.000
_cell.angle_alpha   90.00
_cell.angle_beta   90.00
_cell.angle_gamma   90.00
#
_symmetry.space_group_name_H-M   'P 1'
#
loop_
_entity.id
_entity.type
_entity.pdbx_description
1 polymer ?
#
loop_
_entity_poly.entity_id
_entity_poly.type
_entity_poly.pdbx_seq_one_letter_code
_entity_poly.pdbx_strand_id
1 'polypeptide(L)'
;MKKIGSILGYAIAGIFVMSVWGAFVETYGIGGGWFSGFIIISVMWFLNHYIGLIANEGAAVDMALGIGITGTMRDVFLKGTQAGIESLPTLACVIIGGIIGGSMAVAIEKMWAEKNKA
;
A
#
# COMPACT_ATOMS: atom_id res chain seq x y z
N MET A 1 -12.93 16.48 -9.10
CA MET A 1 -12.22 15.41 -9.85
C MET A 1 -11.13 14.72 -9.03
N LYS A 2 -10.27 15.44 -8.28
CA LYS A 2 -9.20 14.86 -7.43
C LYS A 2 -9.65 13.69 -6.52
N LYS A 3 -10.81 13.82 -5.86
CA LYS A 3 -11.33 12.79 -4.94
C LYS A 3 -11.77 11.51 -5.64
N ILE A 4 -12.32 11.61 -6.86
CA ILE A 4 -12.78 10.44 -7.63
C ILE A 4 -11.57 9.67 -8.17
N GLY A 5 -10.55 10.38 -8.66
CA GLY A 5 -9.27 9.79 -9.06
C GLY A 5 -8.65 8.97 -7.93
N SER A 6 -8.57 9.52 -6.71
CA SER A 6 -7.98 8.81 -5.57
C SER A 6 -8.79 7.57 -5.18
N ILE A 7 -10.12 7.62 -5.23
CA ILE A 7 -10.97 6.44 -4.97
C ILE A 7 -10.65 5.33 -5.98
N LEU A 8 -10.56 5.68 -7.27
CA LEU A 8 -10.22 4.72 -8.31
C LEU A 8 -8.79 4.17 -8.13
N GLY A 9 -7.82 5.04 -7.86
CA GLY A 9 -6.42 4.65 -7.64
C GLY A 9 -6.24 3.69 -6.46
N TYR A 10 -6.92 3.96 -5.35
CA TYR A 10 -6.96 3.04 -4.20
C TYR A 10 -7.65 1.72 -4.53
N ALA A 11 -8.79 1.76 -5.21
CA ALA A 11 -9.55 0.57 -5.56
C ALA A 11 -8.75 -0.34 -6.51
N ILE A 12 -8.16 0.19 -7.58
CA ILE A 12 -7.40 -0.62 -8.53
C ILE A 12 -6.16 -1.24 -7.87
N ALA A 13 -5.43 -0.48 -7.04
CA ALA A 13 -4.25 -1.01 -6.35
C ALA A 13 -4.64 -2.15 -5.40
N GLY A 14 -5.70 -1.97 -4.63
CA GLY A 14 -6.23 -3.00 -3.74
C GLY A 14 -6.68 -4.26 -4.49
N ILE A 15 -7.45 -4.11 -5.57
CA ILE A 15 -7.95 -5.24 -6.36
C ILE A 15 -6.78 -6.04 -6.96
N PHE A 16 -5.80 -5.39 -7.59
CA PHE A 16 -4.68 -6.11 -8.20
C PHE A 16 -3.86 -6.87 -7.16
N VAL A 17 -3.52 -6.25 -6.03
CA VAL A 17 -2.77 -6.95 -4.97
C VAL A 17 -3.59 -8.11 -4.41
N MET A 18 -4.87 -7.91 -4.15
CA MET A 18 -5.70 -8.90 -3.46
C MET A 18 -6.21 -10.04 -4.37
N SER A 19 -6.21 -9.84 -5.70
CA SER A 19 -6.69 -10.84 -6.66
C SER A 19 -5.59 -11.55 -7.43
N VAL A 20 -4.46 -10.88 -7.69
CA VAL A 20 -3.40 -11.40 -8.57
C VAL A 20 -2.23 -11.98 -7.79
N TRP A 21 -1.84 -11.34 -6.68
CA TRP A 21 -0.65 -11.74 -5.92
C TRP A 21 -0.73 -13.19 -5.43
N GLY A 22 -1.87 -13.58 -4.86
CA GLY A 22 -2.09 -14.93 -4.33
C GLY A 22 -1.88 -16.02 -5.38
N ALA A 23 -2.35 -15.81 -6.61
CA ALA A 23 -2.24 -16.78 -7.70
C ALA A 23 -0.77 -17.05 -8.10
N PHE A 24 0.05 -16.00 -8.12
CA PHE A 24 1.49 -16.16 -8.39
C PHE A 24 2.21 -16.84 -7.23
N VAL A 25 1.88 -16.51 -5.98
CA VAL A 25 2.46 -17.18 -4.81
C VAL A 25 2.09 -18.66 -4.79
N GLU A 26 0.84 -19.00 -5.09
CA GLU A 26 0.38 -20.38 -5.15
C GLU A 26 1.12 -21.19 -6.23
N THR A 27 1.34 -20.59 -7.40
CA THR A 27 1.98 -21.29 -8.53
C THR A 27 3.50 -21.36 -8.42
N TYR A 28 4.16 -20.29 -7.95
CA TYR A 28 5.62 -20.12 -8.01
C TYR A 28 6.28 -19.89 -6.64
N GLY A 29 5.54 -20.09 -5.55
CA GLY A 29 6.03 -19.93 -4.18
C GLY A 29 6.54 -18.52 -3.89
N ILE A 30 7.64 -18.44 -3.13
CA ILE A 30 8.25 -17.16 -2.75
C ILE A 30 8.71 -16.34 -3.96
N GLY A 31 9.18 -17.02 -5.03
CA GLY A 31 9.57 -16.36 -6.27
C GLY A 31 8.41 -15.65 -6.95
N GLY A 32 7.23 -16.28 -6.96
CA GLY A 32 5.98 -15.66 -7.42
C GLY A 32 5.56 -14.46 -6.57
N GLY A 33 5.79 -14.51 -5.26
CA GLY A 33 5.56 -13.38 -4.37
C GLY A 33 6.44 -12.18 -4.69
N TRP A 34 7.75 -12.39 -4.85
CA TRP A 34 8.68 -11.33 -5.25
C TRP A 34 8.37 -10.76 -6.62
N PHE A 35 8.08 -11.64 -7.59
CA PHE A 35 7.68 -11.22 -8.93
C PHE A 35 6.40 -10.37 -8.90
N SER A 36 5.38 -10.80 -8.16
CA SER A 36 4.14 -10.05 -7.96
C SER A 36 4.39 -8.69 -7.31
N GLY A 37 5.22 -8.66 -6.27
CA GLY A 37 5.66 -7.43 -5.64
C GLY A 37 6.29 -6.49 -6.65
N PHE A 38 7.19 -6.97 -7.50
CA PHE A 38 7.78 -6.14 -8.54
C PHE A 38 6.75 -5.65 -9.56
N ILE A 39 5.97 -6.53 -10.19
CA ILE A 39 5.10 -6.12 -11.31
C ILE A 39 3.87 -5.35 -10.85
N ILE A 40 3.20 -5.77 -9.76
CA ILE A 40 1.96 -5.15 -9.33
C ILE A 40 2.29 -3.79 -8.71
N ILE A 41 3.25 -3.75 -7.78
CA ILE A 41 3.58 -2.51 -7.07
C ILE A 41 4.18 -1.48 -8.01
N SER A 42 5.07 -1.86 -8.95
CA SER A 42 5.65 -0.89 -9.89
C SER A 42 4.60 -0.26 -10.82
N VAL A 43 3.69 -1.07 -11.37
CA VAL A 43 2.63 -0.57 -12.27
C VAL A 43 1.62 0.28 -11.49
N MET A 44 1.20 -0.18 -10.31
CA MET A 44 0.27 0.58 -9.47
C MET A 44 0.91 1.89 -8.99
N TRP A 45 2.21 1.87 -8.66
CA TRP A 45 2.95 3.07 -8.29
C TRP A 45 2.99 4.08 -9.43
N PHE A 46 3.29 3.63 -10.66
CA PHE A 46 3.28 4.48 -11.84
C PHE A 46 1.91 5.13 -12.08
N LEU A 47 0.84 4.34 -12.06
CA LEU A 47 -0.52 4.87 -12.26
C LEU A 47 -0.95 5.83 -11.14
N ASN A 48 -0.64 5.50 -9.89
CA ASN A 48 -1.10 6.28 -8.76
C ASN A 48 -0.28 7.54 -8.48
N HIS A 49 1.04 7.45 -8.57
CA HIS A 49 1.94 8.52 -8.17
C HIS A 49 2.53 9.29 -9.37
N TYR A 50 2.83 8.63 -10.49
CA TYR A 50 3.38 9.32 -11.67
C TYR A 50 2.28 9.92 -12.55
N ILE A 51 1.29 9.11 -12.94
CA ILE A 51 0.10 9.60 -13.68
C ILE A 51 -0.80 10.44 -12.76
N GLY A 52 -0.72 10.22 -11.44
CA GLY A 52 -1.36 11.06 -10.44
C GLY A 52 -2.84 10.75 -10.22
N LEU A 53 -3.25 9.48 -10.33
CA LEU A 53 -4.61 9.08 -9.95
C LEU A 53 -4.88 9.39 -8.47
N ILE A 54 -3.91 9.15 -7.59
CA ILE A 54 -4.01 9.50 -6.18
C ILE A 54 -3.47 10.92 -5.98
N ALA A 55 -4.31 11.79 -5.44
CA ALA A 55 -3.91 13.14 -5.06
C ALA A 55 -2.94 13.11 -3.86
N ASN A 56 -1.64 13.20 -4.12
CA ASN A 56 -0.58 13.19 -3.11
C ASN A 56 -0.41 14.56 -2.44
N GLU A 57 -1.37 14.98 -1.62
CA GLU A 57 -1.34 16.27 -0.89
C GLU A 57 -0.53 16.19 0.43
N GLY A 58 0.13 15.07 0.71
CA GLY A 58 1.04 14.87 1.83
C GLY A 58 1.59 13.44 1.90
N ALA A 59 2.54 13.19 2.81
CA ALA A 59 3.23 11.89 2.95
C ALA A 59 2.32 10.72 3.40
N ALA A 60 1.08 11.01 3.81
CA ALA A 60 0.15 10.03 4.38
C ALA A 60 -0.83 9.42 3.36
N VAL A 61 -0.78 9.83 2.09
CA VAL A 61 -1.73 9.42 1.04
C VAL A 61 -1.08 8.37 0.14
N ASP A 62 -0.83 7.19 0.71
CA ASP A 62 -0.15 6.08 0.04
C ASP A 62 -1.16 5.04 -0.49
N MET A 63 -0.93 4.52 -1.69
CA MET A 63 -1.71 3.39 -2.24
C MET A 63 -1.72 2.16 -1.30
N ALA A 64 -0.72 2.02 -0.44
CA ALA A 64 -0.64 1.00 0.61
C ALA A 64 -1.84 1.04 1.58
N LEU A 65 -2.37 2.24 1.90
CA LEU A 65 -3.58 2.37 2.72
C LEU A 65 -4.79 1.79 1.98
N GLY A 66 -4.93 2.11 0.70
CA GLY A 66 -6.00 1.56 -0.15
C GLY A 66 -5.92 0.04 -0.27
N ILE A 67 -4.72 -0.50 -0.41
CA ILE A 67 -4.47 -1.95 -0.43
C ILE A 67 -4.86 -2.58 0.91
N GLY A 68 -4.43 -2.00 2.04
CA GLY A 68 -4.76 -2.49 3.38
C GLY A 68 -6.26 -2.52 3.65
N ILE A 69 -6.97 -1.42 3.37
CA ILE A 69 -8.43 -1.35 3.51
C ILE A 69 -9.10 -2.42 2.65
N THR A 70 -8.67 -2.55 1.38
CA THR A 70 -9.25 -3.52 0.45
C THR A 70 -9.08 -4.95 0.97
N GLY A 71 -7.86 -5.32 1.40
CA GLY A 71 -7.58 -6.66 1.92
C GLY A 71 -8.37 -6.99 3.18
N THR A 72 -8.39 -6.08 4.15
CA THR A 72 -9.13 -6.27 5.40
C THR A 72 -10.63 -6.37 5.15
N MET A 73 -11.21 -5.44 4.38
CA MET A 73 -12.66 -5.44 4.14
C MET A 73 -13.11 -6.61 3.26
N ARG A 74 -12.31 -7.01 2.26
CA ARG A 74 -12.56 -8.22 1.47
C ARG A 74 -12.71 -9.43 2.38
N ASP A 75 -11.77 -9.64 3.31
CA ASP A 75 -11.80 -10.80 4.18
C ASP A 75 -12.91 -10.73 5.23
N VAL A 76 -13.24 -9.53 5.74
CA VAL A 76 -14.42 -9.35 6.59
C VAL A 76 -15.70 -9.72 5.86
N PHE A 77 -15.85 -9.33 4.58
CA PHE A 77 -17.03 -9.66 3.79
C PHE A 77 -17.11 -11.15 3.43
N LEU A 78 -15.97 -11.79 3.13
CA LEU A 78 -15.94 -13.19 2.71
C LEU A 78 -15.94 -14.19 3.88
N LYS A 79 -15.30 -13.84 5.00
CA LYS A 79 -15.02 -14.74 6.12
C LYS A 79 -15.73 -14.31 7.42
N GLY A 80 -16.40 -13.17 7.41
CA GLY A 80 -17.13 -12.61 8.56
C GLY A 80 -16.29 -11.66 9.43
N THR A 81 -16.97 -10.99 10.36
CA THR A 81 -16.38 -9.96 11.23
C THR A 81 -15.25 -10.48 12.12
N GLN A 82 -15.29 -11.76 12.48
CA GLN A 82 -14.26 -12.41 13.28
C GLN A 82 -12.88 -12.37 12.61
N ALA A 83 -12.82 -12.54 11.28
CA ALA A 83 -11.57 -12.42 10.52
C ALA A 83 -10.95 -11.00 10.64
N GLY A 84 -11.81 -9.97 10.73
CA GLY A 84 -11.37 -8.61 11.00
C GLY A 84 -10.74 -8.47 12.38
N ILE A 85 -11.37 -9.02 13.41
CA ILE A 85 -10.87 -9.00 14.80
C ILE A 85 -9.52 -9.73 14.89
N GLU A 86 -9.41 -10.90 14.26
CA GLU A 86 -8.18 -11.70 14.24
C GLU A 86 -7.04 -11.01 13.49
N SER A 87 -7.35 -10.12 12.53
CA SER A 87 -6.35 -9.35 11.80
C SER A 87 -5.79 -8.14 12.58
N LEU A 88 -6.40 -7.75 13.71
CA LEU A 88 -6.01 -6.56 14.48
C LEU A 88 -4.53 -6.55 14.91
N PRO A 89 -3.93 -7.65 15.39
CA PRO A 89 -2.51 -7.65 15.74
C PRO A 89 -1.62 -7.35 14.53
N THR A 90 -1.92 -7.93 13.37
CA THR A 90 -1.18 -7.66 12.12
C THR A 90 -1.35 -6.21 11.69
N LEU A 91 -2.58 -5.68 11.73
CA LEU A 91 -2.84 -4.27 11.42
C LEU A 91 -2.08 -3.33 12.35
N ALA A 92 -2.01 -3.64 13.65
CA ALA A 92 -1.24 -2.86 14.61
C ALA A 92 0.26 -2.84 14.24
N CYS A 93 0.85 -4.00 13.91
CA CYS A 93 2.24 -4.08 13.47
C CYS A 93 2.49 -3.25 12.19
N VAL A 94 1.60 -3.33 11.21
CA VAL A 94 1.72 -2.58 9.94
C VAL A 94 1.60 -1.07 10.18
N ILE A 95 0.67 -0.64 11.03
CA ILE A 95 0.51 0.78 11.40
C ILE A 95 1.75 1.30 12.11
N ILE A 96 2.29 0.55 13.08
CA ILE A 96 3.53 0.93 13.78
C ILE A 96 4.70 1.02 12.80
N GLY A 97 4.85 0.03 11.92
CA GLY A 97 5.88 0.04 10.88
C GLY A 97 5.76 1.23 9.94
N GLY A 98 4.54 1.57 9.51
CA GLY A 98 4.26 2.73 8.67
C GLY A 98 4.62 4.05 9.35
N ILE A 99 4.29 4.20 10.65
CA ILE A 99 4.66 5.39 11.44
C ILE A 99 6.18 5.53 11.54
N ILE A 100 6.89 4.44 11.85
CA ILE A 100 8.35 4.45 11.98
C ILE A 100 8.99 4.78 10.63
N GLY A 101 8.57 4.11 9.56
CA GLY A 101 9.08 4.35 8.21
C GLY A 101 8.86 5.78 7.73
N GLY A 102 7.65 6.30 7.89
CA GLY A 102 7.32 7.69 7.54
C GLY A 102 8.11 8.71 8.36
N SER A 103 8.29 8.47 9.66
CA SER A 103 9.09 9.34 10.53
C SER A 103 10.56 9.34 10.14
N MET A 104 11.12 8.17 9.80
CA MET A 104 12.49 8.04 9.32
C MET A 104 12.71 8.76 7.99
N ALA A 105 11.76 8.65 7.05
CA ALA A 105 11.83 9.35 5.76
C ALA A 105 11.94 10.87 5.96
N VAL A 106 11.10 11.44 6.83
CA VAL A 106 11.15 12.88 7.18
C VAL A 106 12.49 13.25 7.81
N ALA A 107 13.03 12.42 8.71
CA ALA A 107 14.32 12.68 9.34
C ALA A 107 15.46 12.73 8.31
N ILE A 108 15.49 11.77 7.37
CA ILE A 108 16.50 11.70 6.31
C ILE A 108 16.38 12.91 5.36
N GLU A 109 15.17 13.27 4.95
CA GLU A 109 14.95 14.45 4.09
C GLU A 109 15.49 15.73 4.71
N LYS A 110 15.26 15.94 6.02
CA LYS A 110 15.81 17.09 6.75
C LYS A 110 17.33 17.07 6.79
N MET A 111 17.93 15.92 7.11
CA MET A 111 19.39 15.76 7.14
C MET A 111 20.02 16.08 5.78
N TRP A 112 19.44 15.62 4.68
CA TRP A 112 19.92 15.94 3.33
C TRP A 112 19.74 17.42 2.98
N ALA A 113 18.60 18.02 3.35
CA ALA A 113 18.36 19.44 3.12
C ALA A 113 19.34 20.34 3.89
N GLU A 114 19.75 19.94 5.10
CA GLU A 114 20.79 20.63 5.88
C GLU A 114 22.17 20.44 5.25
N LYS A 115 22.53 19.22 4.87
CA LYS A 115 23.81 18.93 4.20
C LYS A 115 23.98 19.72 2.90
N ASN A 116 22.93 19.86 2.10
CA ASN A 116 22.98 20.59 0.83
C ASN A 116 23.08 22.12 1.00
N LYS A 117 22.88 22.65 2.22
CA LYS A 117 23.04 24.06 2.54
C LYS A 117 24.45 24.42 3.04
N ALA A 118 25.23 23.43 3.45
CA ALA A 118 26.61 23.57 3.95
C ALA A 118 27.62 23.42 2.82
#